data_AF-A0A651I044-F1
#
_entry.id   AF-A0A651I044-F1
#
_cell.length_a   1.000
_cell.length_b   1.000
_cell.length_c   1.000
_cell.angle_alpha   90.00
_cell.angle_beta   90.00
_cell.angle_gamma   90.00
#
_symmetry.space_group_name_H-M   'P 1'
#
loop_
_entity.id
_entity.type
_entity.pdbx_description
1 polymer ?
#
loop_
_entity_poly.entity_id
_entity_poly.type
_entity_poly.pdbx_seq_one_letter_code
_entity_poly.pdbx_strand_id
1 'polypeptide(L)'
;DSFFDENFFDGFWQLIVWLTVAVAGFITIKNFKKLVSQLTVVHHQFSFGVLLVGLVILHVFSRLYGKTSNWQNLLDDAYVRTVKDASEESIELLGYTIITIAVFELMIFMRTRLK
;
A
#
# COMPACT_ATOMS: atom_id res chain seq x y z
N ASP A 1 2.79 14.32 -10.47
CA ASP A 1 1.94 15.52 -10.33
C ASP A 1 2.03 16.46 -11.53
N SER A 2 3.19 16.93 -11.99
CA SER A 2 3.22 17.92 -13.10
C SER A 2 2.87 17.40 -14.50
N PHE A 3 3.13 16.13 -14.84
CA PHE A 3 3.00 15.65 -16.23
C PHE A 3 1.56 15.71 -16.78
N PHE A 4 0.55 15.46 -15.95
CA PHE A 4 -0.84 15.42 -16.41
C PHE A 4 -1.53 16.78 -16.35
N ASP A 5 -1.19 17.59 -15.35
CA ASP A 5 -1.73 18.95 -15.21
C ASP A 5 -1.17 19.89 -16.29
N GLU A 6 0.07 19.66 -16.76
CA GLU A 6 0.68 20.40 -17.88
C GLU A 6 0.10 20.02 -19.26
N ASN A 7 -0.33 18.77 -19.45
CA ASN A 7 -0.76 18.26 -20.75
C ASN A 7 -2.29 18.31 -21.00
N PHE A 8 -3.11 18.38 -19.94
CA PHE A 8 -4.57 18.31 -20.07
C PHE A 8 -5.25 19.51 -19.40
N PHE A 9 -5.33 19.53 -18.08
CA PHE A 9 -5.83 20.65 -17.29
C PHE A 9 -5.50 20.42 -15.81
N ASP A 10 -5.34 21.52 -15.07
CA ASP A 10 -5.18 21.50 -13.61
C ASP A 10 -6.42 20.86 -12.96
N GLY A 11 -6.24 19.72 -12.29
CA GLY A 11 -7.35 18.95 -11.71
C GLY A 11 -7.62 17.61 -12.38
N PHE A 12 -6.98 17.31 -13.53
CA PHE A 12 -7.24 16.07 -14.28
C PHE A 12 -6.85 14.83 -13.47
N TRP A 13 -5.70 14.88 -12.79
CA TRP A 13 -5.25 13.79 -11.94
C TRP A 13 -6.23 13.53 -10.78
N GLN A 14 -6.72 14.58 -10.16
CA GLN A 14 -7.68 14.54 -9.06
C GLN A 14 -9.00 13.92 -9.53
N LEU A 15 -9.47 14.25 -10.73
CA LEU A 15 -10.68 13.65 -11.31
C LEU A 15 -10.55 12.13 -11.47
N ILE A 16 -9.41 11.65 -11.99
CA ILE A 16 -9.14 10.20 -12.14
C ILE A 16 -9.13 9.52 -10.76
N VAL A 17 -8.48 10.12 -9.78
CA VAL A 17 -8.43 9.60 -8.41
C VAL A 17 -9.84 9.50 -7.82
N TRP A 18 -10.64 10.56 -7.91
CA TRP A 18 -12.01 10.58 -7.40
C TRP A 18 -12.91 9.55 -8.07
N LEU A 19 -12.81 9.41 -9.39
CA LEU A 19 -13.57 8.41 -10.14
C LEU A 19 -13.18 6.99 -9.71
N THR A 20 -11.88 6.73 -9.55
CA THR A 20 -11.38 5.42 -9.09
C THR A 20 -11.88 5.10 -7.69
N VAL A 21 -11.81 6.06 -6.76
CA VAL A 21 -12.32 5.92 -5.38
C VAL A 21 -13.83 5.70 -5.38
N ALA A 22 -14.59 6.42 -6.20
CA ALA A 22 -16.04 6.28 -6.29
C ALA A 22 -16.46 4.89 -6.80
N VAL A 23 -15.81 4.39 -7.85
CA VAL A 23 -16.08 3.04 -8.41
C VAL A 23 -15.71 1.95 -7.40
N ALA A 24 -14.51 2.03 -6.81
CA ALA A 24 -14.06 1.08 -5.80
C ALA A 24 -14.97 1.08 -4.56
N GLY A 25 -15.36 2.27 -4.10
CA GLY A 25 -16.29 2.45 -2.98
C GLY A 25 -17.66 1.87 -3.28
N PHE A 26 -18.22 2.15 -4.46
CA PHE A 26 -19.52 1.62 -4.88
C PHE A 26 -19.53 0.08 -4.91
N ILE A 27 -18.51 -0.54 -5.52
CA ILE A 27 -18.37 -2.01 -5.57
C ILE A 27 -18.26 -2.58 -4.15
N THR A 28 -17.46 -1.95 -3.29
CA THR A 28 -17.23 -2.39 -1.91
C THR A 28 -18.51 -2.31 -1.07
N ILE A 29 -19.24 -1.20 -1.13
CA ILE A 29 -20.50 -1.01 -0.39
C ILE A 29 -21.54 -2.02 -0.85
N LYS A 30 -21.69 -2.21 -2.18
CA LYS A 30 -22.64 -3.16 -2.75
C LYS A 30 -22.36 -4.60 -2.33
N ASN A 31 -21.08 -4.98 -2.19
CA ASN A 31 -20.66 -6.35 -1.89
C ASN A 31 -20.14 -6.53 -0.45
N PHE A 32 -20.42 -5.59 0.46
CA PHE A 32 -19.79 -5.54 1.78
C PHE A 32 -20.00 -6.83 2.58
N LYS A 33 -21.22 -7.39 2.57
CA LYS A 33 -21.53 -8.67 3.24
C LYS A 33 -20.69 -9.83 2.70
N LYS A 34 -20.48 -9.87 1.39
CA LYS A 34 -19.66 -10.90 0.72
C LYS A 34 -18.18 -10.71 1.07
N LEU A 35 -17.70 -9.48 1.13
CA LEU A 35 -16.34 -9.15 1.53
C LEU A 35 -16.05 -9.60 2.96
N VAL A 36 -16.94 -9.29 3.92
CA VAL A 36 -16.80 -9.74 5.31
C VAL A 36 -16.80 -11.26 5.41
N SER A 37 -17.71 -11.94 4.69
CA SER A 37 -17.74 -13.40 4.65
C SER A 37 -16.44 -14.00 4.09
N GLN A 38 -15.88 -13.44 3.02
CA GLN A 38 -14.59 -13.88 2.48
C GLN A 38 -13.46 -13.65 3.50
N LEU A 39 -13.48 -12.52 4.20
CA LEU A 39 -12.50 -12.18 5.23
C LEU A 39 -12.49 -13.21 6.36
N THR A 40 -13.66 -13.68 6.81
CA THR A 40 -13.75 -14.72 7.85
C THR A 40 -13.14 -16.05 7.41
N VAL A 41 -13.12 -16.36 6.11
CA VAL A 41 -12.50 -17.58 5.58
C VAL A 41 -10.97 -17.43 5.49
N VAL A 42 -10.48 -16.26 5.07
CA VAL A 42 -9.04 -16.07 4.82
C VAL A 42 -8.24 -15.70 6.07
N HIS A 43 -8.86 -15.19 7.14
CA HIS A 43 -8.09 -14.68 8.29
C HIS A 43 -7.26 -15.75 9.03
N HIS A 44 -7.63 -17.02 8.92
CA HIS A 44 -6.87 -18.14 9.50
C HIS A 44 -5.64 -18.53 8.66
N GLN A 45 -5.50 -18.00 7.44
CA GLN A 45 -4.39 -18.35 6.56
C GLN A 45 -3.13 -17.58 6.94
N PHE A 46 -1.98 -18.27 6.91
CA PHE A 46 -0.68 -17.66 7.17
C PHE A 46 -0.41 -16.42 6.28
N SER A 47 -0.74 -16.49 4.99
CA SER A 47 -0.58 -15.36 4.06
C SER A 47 -1.43 -14.14 4.41
N PHE A 48 -2.51 -14.28 5.18
CA PHE A 48 -3.22 -13.13 5.74
C PHE A 48 -2.36 -12.40 6.79
N GLY A 49 -1.63 -13.13 7.62
CA GLY A 49 -0.64 -12.56 8.54
C GLY A 49 0.51 -11.87 7.78
N VAL A 50 1.01 -12.47 6.71
CA VAL A 50 2.04 -11.87 5.84
C VAL A 50 1.54 -10.58 5.19
N LEU A 51 0.28 -10.54 4.75
CA LEU A 51 -0.36 -9.34 4.23
C LEU A 51 -0.36 -8.22 5.28
N LEU A 52 -0.76 -8.53 6.51
CA LEU A 52 -0.77 -7.55 7.61
C LEU A 52 0.64 -7.04 7.92
N VAL A 53 1.65 -7.91 7.94
CA VAL A 53 3.05 -7.51 8.13
C VAL A 53 3.48 -6.55 7.02
N GLY A 54 3.19 -6.86 5.76
CA GLY A 54 3.48 -5.98 4.63
C GLY A 54 2.81 -4.61 4.76
N LEU A 55 1.55 -4.56 5.20
CA LEU A 55 0.82 -3.32 5.46
C LEU A 55 1.44 -2.50 6.61
N VAL A 56 1.85 -3.16 7.70
CA VAL A 56 2.53 -2.50 8.81
C VAL A 56 3.88 -1.95 8.37
N ILE A 57 4.65 -2.69 7.58
CA ILE A 57 5.93 -2.22 7.04
C ILE A 57 5.71 -0.96 6.18
N LEU A 58 4.75 -1.03 5.26
CA LEU A 58 4.47 0.04 4.30
C LEU A 58 3.92 1.30 4.99
N HIS A 59 2.90 1.17 5.84
CA HIS A 59 2.17 2.34 6.35
C HIS A 59 2.66 2.84 7.70
N VAL A 60 3.25 1.98 8.54
CA VAL A 60 3.67 2.34 9.90
C VAL A 60 5.19 2.45 9.96
N PHE A 61 5.91 1.37 9.66
CA PHE A 61 7.34 1.32 9.83
C PHE A 61 8.07 2.28 8.88
N SER A 62 7.72 2.28 7.59
CA SER A 62 8.32 3.20 6.61
C SER A 62 8.20 4.66 7.05
N ARG A 63 7.03 5.07 7.54
CA ARG A 63 6.77 6.45 8.00
C ARG A 63 7.56 6.84 9.24
N LEU A 64 7.72 5.91 10.19
CA LEU A 64 8.54 6.14 11.38
C LEU A 64 10.02 6.21 11.03
N TYR A 65 10.47 5.33 10.15
CA TYR A 65 11.85 5.25 9.68
C TYR A 65 12.23 6.45 8.82
N GLY A 66 11.36 6.87 7.91
CA GLY A 66 11.53 7.99 6.97
C GLY A 66 11.44 9.38 7.59
N LYS A 67 11.27 9.50 8.92
CA LYS A 67 11.16 10.80 9.58
C LYS A 67 12.46 11.59 9.46
N THR A 68 12.45 12.68 8.69
CA THR A 68 13.64 13.51 8.40
C THR A 68 14.39 13.95 9.67
N SER A 69 13.69 14.31 10.74
CA SER A 69 14.32 14.72 12.00
C SER A 69 15.21 13.64 12.61
N ASN A 70 14.84 12.36 12.46
CA ASN A 70 15.63 11.26 13.03
C ASN A 70 16.96 11.14 12.28
N TRP A 71 16.92 11.24 10.96
CA TRP A 71 18.10 11.17 10.11
C TRP A 71 19.03 12.36 10.28
N GLN A 72 18.47 13.57 10.40
CA GLN A 72 19.24 14.77 10.70
C GLN A 72 19.93 14.66 12.06
N ASN A 73 19.22 14.17 13.09
CA ASN A 73 19.83 13.97 14.42
C ASN A 73 20.88 12.85 14.45
N LEU A 74 20.74 11.82 13.60
CA LEU A 74 21.66 10.69 13.53
C LEU A 74 22.94 10.99 12.74
N LEU A 75 22.84 11.77 11.67
CA LEU A 75 23.93 12.03 10.73
C LEU A 75 24.53 13.44 10.85
N ASP A 76 23.83 14.38 11.48
CA ASP A 76 24.23 15.78 11.67
C ASP A 76 24.72 16.41 10.34
N ASP A 77 25.95 16.92 10.29
CA ASP A 77 26.57 17.50 9.08
C ASP A 77 26.69 16.51 7.90
N ALA A 78 26.63 15.19 8.15
CA ALA A 78 26.70 14.17 7.11
C ALA A 78 25.31 13.83 6.50
N TYR A 79 24.25 14.56 6.86
CA TYR A 79 22.91 14.30 6.35
C TYR A 79 22.80 14.53 4.83
N VAL A 80 22.51 13.46 4.09
CA VAL A 80 22.22 13.51 2.66
C VAL A 80 20.77 13.06 2.42
N ARG A 81 19.93 14.01 2.00
CA ARG A 81 18.49 13.76 1.75
C ARG A 81 18.24 12.61 0.79
N THR A 82 18.98 12.54 -0.32
CA THR A 82 18.81 11.49 -1.33
C THR A 82 19.02 10.08 -0.78
N VAL A 83 19.97 9.90 0.15
CA VAL A 83 20.23 8.59 0.78
C VAL A 83 19.07 8.20 1.70
N LYS A 84 18.56 9.16 2.48
CA LYS A 84 17.39 8.98 3.34
C LYS A 84 16.15 8.64 2.51
N ASP A 85 15.90 9.37 1.43
CA ASP A 85 14.75 9.14 0.55
C ASP A 85 14.86 7.78 -0.16
N ALA A 86 16.03 7.42 -0.70
CA ALA A 86 16.26 6.10 -1.30
C ALA A 86 16.09 4.94 -0.29
N SER A 87 16.48 5.16 0.97
CA SER A 87 16.29 4.17 2.03
C SER A 87 14.81 3.99 2.42
N GLU A 88 14.06 5.10 2.53
CA GLU A 88 12.61 5.08 2.77
C GLU A 88 11.87 4.39 1.61
N GLU A 89 12.15 4.79 0.36
CA GLU A 89 11.56 4.19 -0.84
C GLU A 89 11.85 2.69 -0.94
N SER A 90 13.05 2.24 -0.53
CA SER A 90 13.40 0.81 -0.51
C SER A 90 12.55 0.01 0.49
N ILE A 91 12.24 0.59 1.65
CA ILE A 91 11.38 -0.04 2.66
C ILE A 91 9.92 -0.05 2.20
N GLU A 92 9.45 1.02 1.55
CA GLU A 92 8.13 1.04 0.94
C GLU A 92 8.00 -0.05 -0.13
N LEU A 93 9.00 -0.16 -1.02
CA LEU A 93 9.05 -1.20 -2.06
C LEU A 93 9.07 -2.62 -1.48
N LEU A 94 9.81 -2.83 -0.39
CA LEU A 94 9.80 -4.11 0.33
C LEU A 94 8.39 -4.42 0.87
N GLY A 95 7.73 -3.44 1.49
CA GLY A 95 6.35 -3.56 1.96
C GLY A 95 5.39 -3.96 0.84
N TYR A 96 5.46 -3.27 -0.31
CA TYR A 96 4.68 -3.59 -1.49
C TYR A 96 4.93 -5.01 -2.01
N THR A 97 6.18 -5.45 -2.02
CA THR A 97 6.55 -6.80 -2.48
C THR A 97 5.95 -7.88 -1.60
N ILE A 98 6.03 -7.69 -0.26
CA ILE A 98 5.45 -8.62 0.72
C ILE A 98 3.92 -8.68 0.57
N ILE A 99 3.25 -7.52 0.46
CA ILE A 99 1.81 -7.43 0.22
C ILE A 99 1.44 -8.18 -1.05
N THR A 100 2.18 -7.95 -2.13
CA THR A 100 1.92 -8.56 -3.44
C THR A 100 1.98 -10.09 -3.36
N ILE A 101 3.04 -10.64 -2.77
CA ILE A 101 3.21 -12.09 -2.57
C ILE A 101 2.04 -12.66 -1.74
N ALA A 102 1.69 -11.99 -0.63
CA ALA A 102 0.60 -12.41 0.24
C ALA A 102 -0.75 -12.42 -0.48
N VAL A 103 -1.06 -11.39 -1.27
CA VAL A 103 -2.29 -11.31 -2.07
C VAL A 103 -2.34 -12.45 -3.10
N PHE A 104 -1.24 -12.73 -3.79
CA PHE A 104 -1.19 -13.84 -4.76
C PHE A 104 -1.47 -15.18 -4.08
N GLU A 105 -0.88 -15.44 -2.92
CA GLU A 105 -1.13 -16.69 -2.17
C GLU A 105 -2.59 -16.79 -1.71
N LEU A 106 -3.16 -15.71 -1.18
CA LEU A 106 -4.57 -15.64 -0.78
C LEU A 106 -5.52 -15.85 -1.97
N MET A 107 -5.20 -15.28 -3.14
CA MET A 107 -5.97 -15.47 -4.36
C MET A 107 -5.95 -16.94 -4.82
N ILE A 108 -4.79 -17.59 -4.77
CA ILE A 108 -4.66 -19.01 -5.10
C ILE A 108 -5.51 -19.84 -4.14
N PHE A 109 -5.39 -19.60 -2.83
CA PHE A 109 -6.16 -20.29 -1.78
C PHE A 109 -7.68 -20.15 -1.98
N MET A 110 -8.17 -18.94 -2.25
CA MET A 110 -9.60 -18.72 -2.50
C MET A 110 -10.08 -19.45 -3.77
N ARG A 111 -9.26 -19.51 -4.82
CA ARG A 111 -9.60 -20.24 -6.06
C ARG A 111 -9.70 -21.75 -5.88
N THR A 112 -8.86 -22.34 -5.02
CA THR A 112 -8.92 -23.78 -4.71
C THR A 112 -10.07 -24.15 -3.78
N ARG A 113 -10.53 -23.23 -2.92
CA ARG A 113 -11.64 -23.47 -1.96
C ARG A 113 -13.05 -23.11 -2.48
N LEU A 114 -13.16 -22.35 -3.56
CA LEU A 114 -14.45 -21.94 -4.17
C LEU A 114 -14.86 -22.79 -5.39
N LYS A 115 -14.24 -23.95 -5.59
CA LYS A 115 -14.79 -25.04 -6.43
C LYS A 115 -15.69 -25.92 -5.58
#